data_AF-A0A2I1HI85-F1
#
_entry.id   AF-A0A2I1HI85-F1
#
_cell.length_a   1.000
_cell.length_b   1.000
_cell.length_c   1.000
_cell.angle_alpha   90.00
_cell.angle_beta   90.00
_cell.angle_gamma   90.00
#
_symmetry.space_group_name_H-M   'P 1'
#
loop_
_entity.id
_entity.type
_entity.pdbx_description
1 polymer ?
#
loop_
_entity_poly.entity_id
_entity_poly.type
_entity_poly.pdbx_seq_one_letter_code
_entity_poly.pdbx_strand_id
1 'polypeptide(L)'
;MATFLEKNRVCLEKKNTVQVDREDAITIFDHMIRVPKTKRSNIPEETWQNAISDNRALIVVHRNQINPCSGEKFLNATNNIAHIIGMMYNILLREYNSNLPEAMQYDSFPRLVSRSNIDSFIKNRLERRIAVYGISIRQLTLLIHFKNARNARVHNERWNFNPNVSMLNQKQDALDMLHTIRQSRAFDEAFELYTFCVYE
;
A
#
# COMPACT_ATOMS: atom_id res chain seq x y z
N MET A 1 -19.76 15.09 -19.06
CA MET A 1 -19.83 13.64 -18.77
C MET A 1 -19.68 13.43 -17.29
N ALA A 2 -20.56 12.59 -16.74
CA ALA A 2 -20.66 12.28 -15.32
C ALA A 2 -19.40 11.62 -14.78
N THR A 3 -19.21 11.75 -13.47
CA THR A 3 -18.21 10.96 -12.75
C THR A 3 -18.84 9.63 -12.34
N PHE A 4 -18.24 8.53 -12.81
CA PHE A 4 -18.65 7.19 -12.42
C PHE A 4 -17.82 6.68 -11.24
N LEU A 5 -18.53 6.17 -10.24
CA LEU A 5 -17.96 5.50 -9.09
C LEU A 5 -18.46 4.05 -9.06
N GLU A 6 -17.56 3.09 -8.89
CA GLU A 6 -17.91 1.71 -8.63
C GLU A 6 -17.84 1.46 -7.12
N LYS A 7 -18.95 1.03 -6.53
CA LYS A 7 -19.02 0.64 -5.13
C LYS A 7 -18.98 -0.89 -5.03
N ASN A 8 -17.90 -1.42 -4.49
CA ASN A 8 -17.75 -2.83 -4.14
C ASN A 8 -17.73 -2.97 -2.62
N ARG A 9 -18.81 -3.51 -2.03
CA ARG A 9 -19.00 -3.60 -0.57
C ARG A 9 -18.79 -2.23 0.12
N VAL A 10 -17.69 -2.09 0.86
CA VAL A 10 -17.30 -0.88 1.61
C VAL A 10 -16.43 0.07 0.80
N CYS A 11 -15.91 -0.37 -0.35
CA CYS A 11 -15.00 0.41 -1.17
C CYS A 11 -15.72 1.15 -2.29
N LEU A 12 -15.27 2.37 -2.59
CA LEU A 12 -15.81 3.25 -3.63
C LEU A 12 -14.66 3.74 -4.51
N GLU A 13 -14.70 3.44 -5.80
CA GLU A 13 -13.61 3.75 -6.73
C GLU A 13 -14.09 4.60 -7.88
N LYS A 14 -13.34 5.66 -8.20
CA LYS A 14 -13.54 6.38 -9.45
C LYS A 14 -13.04 5.54 -10.62
N LYS A 15 -13.87 5.39 -11.64
CA LYS A 15 -13.52 4.68 -12.87
C LYS A 15 -13.62 5.64 -14.06
N ASN A 16 -12.68 5.54 -14.98
CA ASN A 16 -12.67 6.35 -16.21
C ASN A 16 -13.73 5.88 -17.22
N THR A 17 -14.04 4.59 -17.18
CA THR A 17 -15.07 3.93 -18.00
C THR A 17 -15.76 2.88 -17.15
N VAL A 18 -17.09 2.94 -17.08
CA VAL A 18 -17.92 1.92 -16.43
C VAL A 18 -19.01 1.53 -17.42
N GLN A 19 -19.05 0.26 -17.80
CA GLN A 19 -20.25 -0.29 -18.42
C GLN A 19 -21.30 -0.45 -17.33
N VAL A 20 -22.48 0.14 -17.56
CA VAL A 20 -23.62 0.06 -16.65
C VAL A 20 -24.71 -0.73 -17.35
N ASP A 21 -24.92 -1.95 -16.87
CA ASP A 21 -25.93 -2.85 -17.40
C ASP A 21 -27.31 -2.49 -16.87
N ARG A 22 -28.36 -2.87 -17.60
CA ARG A 22 -29.75 -2.59 -17.17
C ARG A 22 -30.09 -3.19 -15.80
N GLU A 23 -29.45 -4.29 -15.43
CA GLU A 23 -29.67 -4.96 -14.15
C GLU A 23 -28.80 -4.42 -12.99
N ASP A 24 -27.90 -3.49 -13.27
CA ASP A 24 -27.05 -2.92 -12.22
C ASP A 24 -27.84 -2.07 -11.25
N ALA A 25 -27.56 -2.24 -9.96
CA ALA A 25 -28.03 -1.34 -8.93
C ALA A 25 -27.18 -0.06 -8.97
N ILE A 26 -27.80 1.10 -9.13
CA ILE A 26 -27.12 2.39 -9.23
C ILE A 26 -27.73 3.45 -8.31
N THR A 27 -26.97 4.49 -8.03
CA THR A 27 -27.43 5.71 -7.34
C THR A 27 -26.92 6.91 -8.11
N ILE A 28 -27.75 7.93 -8.30
CA ILE A 28 -27.37 9.15 -9.01
C ILE A 28 -27.46 10.31 -8.03
N PHE A 29 -26.37 11.05 -7.91
CA PHE A 29 -26.29 12.27 -7.14
C PHE A 29 -25.96 13.42 -8.07
N ASP A 30 -26.90 14.33 -8.18
CA ASP A 30 -26.77 15.59 -8.86
C ASP A 30 -27.58 16.66 -8.09
N HIS A 31 -27.23 17.93 -8.26
CA HIS A 31 -27.93 19.07 -7.66
C HIS A 31 -29.41 19.15 -8.10
N MET A 32 -29.76 18.61 -9.28
CA MET A 32 -31.14 18.56 -9.76
C MET A 32 -31.75 17.16 -9.71
N ILE A 33 -30.94 16.10 -9.88
CA ILE A 33 -31.41 14.72 -9.94
C ILE A 33 -30.85 13.89 -8.78
N ARG A 34 -31.72 13.46 -7.86
CA ARG A 34 -31.36 12.52 -6.80
C ARG A 34 -32.14 11.22 -6.95
N VAL A 35 -31.49 10.19 -7.48
CA VAL A 35 -32.09 8.85 -7.61
C VAL A 35 -31.51 7.94 -6.53
N PRO A 36 -32.34 7.44 -5.57
CA PRO A 36 -31.88 6.49 -4.57
C PRO A 36 -31.50 5.15 -5.22
N LYS A 37 -30.87 4.26 -4.44
CA LYS A 37 -30.40 2.97 -4.96
C LYS A 37 -31.55 2.19 -5.63
N THR A 38 -31.45 1.99 -6.94
CA THR A 38 -32.43 1.26 -7.76
C THR A 38 -31.73 0.57 -8.93
N LYS A 39 -32.41 -0.36 -9.61
CA LYS A 39 -31.88 -0.95 -10.85
C LYS A 39 -31.83 0.10 -11.96
N ARG A 40 -30.80 0.07 -12.80
CA ARG A 40 -30.68 0.95 -13.98
C ARG A 40 -31.90 0.85 -14.88
N SER A 41 -32.49 -0.33 -15.05
CA SER A 41 -33.70 -0.57 -15.84
C SER A 41 -34.95 0.19 -15.35
N ASN A 42 -34.98 0.56 -14.06
CA ASN A 42 -36.08 1.32 -13.47
C ASN A 42 -35.95 2.84 -13.67
N ILE A 43 -34.82 3.32 -14.20
CA ILE A 43 -34.60 4.74 -14.49
C ILE A 43 -35.04 5.04 -15.92
N PRO A 44 -35.92 6.03 -16.13
CA PRO A 44 -36.31 6.47 -17.47
C PRO A 44 -35.09 6.85 -18.31
N GLU A 45 -35.13 6.55 -19.61
CA GLU A 45 -33.98 6.77 -20.49
C GLU A 45 -33.57 8.25 -20.56
N GLU A 46 -34.54 9.16 -20.60
CA GLU A 46 -34.29 10.60 -20.55
C GLU A 46 -33.52 11.02 -19.28
N THR A 47 -33.96 10.54 -18.11
CA THR A 47 -33.28 10.82 -16.83
C THR A 47 -31.86 10.25 -16.83
N TRP A 48 -31.67 9.07 -17.41
CA TRP A 48 -30.34 8.48 -17.54
C TRP A 48 -29.43 9.28 -18.47
N GLN A 49 -29.90 9.65 -19.66
CA GLN A 49 -29.13 10.42 -20.65
C GLN A 49 -28.73 11.80 -20.10
N ASN A 50 -29.64 12.45 -19.36
CA ASN A 50 -29.34 13.70 -18.67
C ASN A 50 -28.27 13.49 -17.58
N ALA A 51 -28.38 12.44 -16.78
CA ALA A 51 -27.41 12.14 -15.74
C ALA A 51 -26.01 11.82 -16.29
N ILE A 52 -25.87 11.06 -17.39
CA ILE A 52 -24.54 10.71 -17.94
C ILE A 52 -23.86 11.87 -18.68
N SER A 53 -24.64 12.78 -19.26
CA SER A 53 -24.12 13.94 -19.99
C SER A 53 -23.65 15.05 -19.05
N ASP A 54 -24.31 15.21 -17.90
CA ASP A 54 -23.96 16.20 -16.87
C ASP A 54 -22.59 15.89 -16.24
N ASN A 55 -21.69 16.89 -16.20
CA ASN A 55 -20.37 16.76 -15.58
C ASN A 55 -20.38 16.91 -14.04
N ARG A 56 -21.48 17.38 -13.46
CA ARG A 56 -21.70 17.50 -12.02
C ARG A 56 -22.32 16.23 -11.43
N ALA A 57 -22.92 15.39 -12.26
CA ALA A 57 -23.52 14.15 -11.83
C ALA A 57 -22.46 13.13 -11.36
N LEU A 58 -22.78 12.50 -10.24
CA LEU A 58 -22.06 11.37 -9.66
C LEU A 58 -22.94 10.12 -9.76
N ILE A 59 -22.51 9.14 -10.55
CA ILE A 59 -23.22 7.89 -10.73
C ILE A 59 -22.46 6.80 -10.00
N VAL A 60 -23.06 6.26 -8.94
CA VAL A 60 -22.51 5.15 -8.16
C VAL A 60 -23.12 3.84 -8.64
N VAL A 61 -22.30 2.97 -9.21
CA VAL A 61 -22.68 1.62 -9.63
C VAL A 61 -22.32 0.64 -8.52
N HIS A 62 -23.31 -0.04 -7.97
CA HIS A 62 -23.14 -0.98 -6.87
C HIS A 62 -22.85 -2.35 -7.46
N ARG A 63 -21.59 -2.76 -7.39
CA ARG A 63 -21.12 -4.08 -7.80
C ARG A 63 -20.90 -4.93 -6.55
N ASN A 64 -21.17 -6.23 -6.65
CA ASN A 64 -21.05 -7.17 -5.55
C ASN A 64 -19.85 -8.12 -5.77
N GLN A 65 -18.77 -7.60 -6.34
CA GLN A 65 -17.57 -8.39 -6.59
C GLN A 65 -16.83 -8.64 -5.28
N ILE A 66 -16.29 -9.86 -5.13
CA ILE A 66 -15.51 -10.30 -3.96
C ILE A 66 -14.08 -9.75 -4.04
N ASN A 67 -13.64 -9.31 -5.22
CA ASN A 67 -12.27 -8.87 -5.44
C ASN A 67 -11.96 -7.59 -4.64
N PRO A 68 -10.81 -7.54 -3.97
CA PRO A 68 -10.40 -6.36 -3.21
C PRO A 68 -10.23 -5.18 -4.16
N CYS A 69 -10.73 -4.02 -3.74
CA CYS A 69 -10.59 -2.80 -4.51
C CYS A 69 -9.13 -2.31 -4.51
N SER A 70 -8.75 -1.44 -5.43
CA SER A 70 -7.43 -0.79 -5.51
C SER A 70 -6.99 -0.16 -4.18
N GLY A 71 -7.90 0.46 -3.42
CA GLY A 71 -7.59 1.01 -2.09
C GLY A 71 -7.23 -0.06 -1.06
N GLU A 72 -7.95 -1.17 -1.07
CA GLU A 72 -7.69 -2.33 -0.20
C GLU A 72 -6.40 -3.05 -0.61
N LYS A 73 -6.19 -3.24 -1.93
CA LYS A 73 -4.93 -3.75 -2.49
C LYS A 73 -3.75 -2.87 -2.09
N PHE A 74 -3.87 -1.55 -2.23
CA PHE A 74 -2.84 -0.59 -1.84
C PHE A 74 -2.51 -0.66 -0.35
N LEU A 75 -3.52 -0.78 0.51
CA LEU A 75 -3.31 -0.89 1.95
C LEU A 75 -2.61 -2.21 2.31
N ASN A 76 -3.07 -3.32 1.75
CA ASN A 76 -2.43 -4.63 1.95
C ASN A 76 -0.99 -4.62 1.44
N ALA A 77 -0.73 -4.05 0.25
CA ALA A 77 0.61 -3.84 -0.29
C ALA A 77 1.50 -3.08 0.70
N THR A 78 1.01 -1.93 1.17
CA THR A 78 1.72 -1.06 2.10
C THR A 78 2.06 -1.79 3.40
N ASN A 79 1.16 -2.67 3.87
CA ASN A 79 1.39 -3.48 5.05
C ASN A 79 2.40 -4.60 4.82
N ASN A 80 2.32 -5.31 3.68
CA ASN A 80 3.28 -6.35 3.31
C ASN A 80 4.68 -5.77 3.14
N ILE A 81 4.81 -4.64 2.44
CA ILE A 81 6.07 -3.90 2.29
C ILE A 81 6.64 -3.53 3.66
N ALA A 82 5.82 -2.94 4.54
CA ALA A 82 6.25 -2.57 5.88
C ALA A 82 6.64 -3.78 6.75
N HIS A 83 6.02 -4.94 6.54
CA HIS A 83 6.34 -6.17 7.23
C HIS A 83 7.72 -6.68 6.80
N ILE A 84 7.98 -6.79 5.50
CA ILE A 84 9.27 -7.20 4.93
C ILE A 84 10.41 -6.29 5.40
N ILE A 85 10.20 -4.97 5.38
CA ILE A 85 11.16 -4.00 5.92
C ILE A 85 11.44 -4.29 7.41
N GLY A 86 10.41 -4.65 8.18
CA GLY A 86 10.58 -5.04 9.59
C GLY A 86 11.39 -6.31 9.79
N MET A 87 11.18 -7.33 8.95
CA MET A 87 11.97 -8.55 9.01
C MET A 87 13.44 -8.28 8.71
N MET A 88 13.72 -7.49 7.68
CA MET A 88 15.10 -7.13 7.33
C MET A 88 15.77 -6.28 8.43
N TYR A 89 15.03 -5.42 9.12
CA TYR A 89 15.56 -4.71 10.29
C TYR A 89 16.03 -5.66 11.39
N ASN A 90 15.29 -6.74 11.65
CA ASN A 90 15.68 -7.72 12.66
C ASN A 90 16.96 -8.47 12.24
N ILE A 91 17.07 -8.81 10.95
CA ILE A 91 18.28 -9.45 10.39
C ILE A 91 19.48 -8.52 10.56
N LEU A 92 19.39 -7.30 10.02
CA LEU A 92 20.48 -6.33 10.05
C LEU A 92 20.88 -5.92 11.48
N LEU A 93 19.90 -5.82 12.39
CA LEU A 93 20.17 -5.52 13.79
C LEU A 93 20.95 -6.66 14.46
N ARG A 94 20.54 -7.91 14.22
CA ARG A 94 21.26 -9.10 14.72
C ARG A 94 22.68 -9.15 14.19
N GLU A 95 22.88 -8.89 12.90
CA GLU A 95 24.22 -8.88 12.29
C GLU A 95 25.10 -7.73 12.77
N TYR A 96 24.50 -6.55 12.98
CA TYR A 96 25.20 -5.42 13.54
C TYR A 96 25.68 -5.73 14.97
N ASN A 97 24.79 -6.28 15.80
CA ASN A 97 25.05 -6.64 17.19
C ASN A 97 25.97 -7.85 17.35
N SER A 98 26.13 -8.67 16.31
CA SER A 98 27.01 -9.84 16.33
C SER A 98 28.44 -9.46 16.72
N ASN A 99 28.98 -10.15 17.72
CA ASN A 99 30.31 -9.92 18.30
C ASN A 99 30.49 -8.55 18.98
N LEU A 100 29.40 -7.89 19.39
CA LEU A 100 29.47 -6.71 20.25
C LEU A 100 29.16 -7.08 21.71
N PRO A 101 29.85 -6.48 22.70
CA PRO A 101 29.43 -6.53 24.09
C PRO A 101 28.00 -6.02 24.23
N GLU A 102 27.22 -6.60 25.16
CA GLU A 102 25.81 -6.26 25.38
C GLU A 102 25.58 -4.76 25.56
N ALA A 103 26.46 -4.08 26.30
CA ALA A 103 26.41 -2.63 26.52
C ALA A 103 26.54 -1.77 25.24
N MET A 104 26.98 -2.35 24.12
CA MET A 104 27.15 -1.69 22.82
C MET A 104 26.12 -2.16 21.78
N GLN A 105 25.22 -3.06 22.15
CA GLN A 105 24.18 -3.57 21.26
C GLN A 105 23.02 -2.57 21.16
N TYR A 106 22.35 -2.60 20.01
CA TYR A 106 21.14 -1.82 19.77
C TYR A 106 19.91 -2.71 19.90
N ASP A 107 18.87 -2.20 20.55
CA ASP A 107 17.55 -2.84 20.68
C ASP A 107 16.62 -2.56 19.49
N SER A 108 16.96 -1.55 18.69
CA SER A 108 16.11 -1.02 17.64
C SER A 108 16.93 -0.57 16.44
N PHE A 109 16.61 -1.14 15.28
CA PHE A 109 17.30 -0.80 14.04
C PHE A 109 17.12 0.67 13.63
N PRO A 110 15.93 1.30 13.72
CA PRO A 110 15.80 2.75 13.52
C PRO A 110 16.68 3.60 14.43
N ARG A 111 16.89 3.18 15.69
CA ARG A 111 17.79 3.89 16.63
C ARG A 111 19.25 3.75 16.20
N LEU A 112 19.65 2.55 15.78
CA LEU A 112 20.98 2.29 15.19
C LEU A 112 21.25 3.20 13.99
N VAL A 113 20.31 3.30 13.04
CA VAL A 113 20.49 4.17 11.86
C VAL A 113 20.47 5.65 12.22
N SER A 114 19.64 6.06 13.19
CA SER A 114 19.68 7.44 13.69
C SER A 114 21.04 7.78 14.28
N ARG A 115 21.65 6.84 15.01
CA ARG A 115 22.97 7.04 15.63
C ARG A 115 24.10 7.00 14.62
N SER A 116 24.00 6.20 13.55
CA SER A 116 24.99 6.16 12.48
C SER A 116 25.12 7.48 11.71
N ASN A 117 24.09 8.33 11.73
CA ASN A 117 24.18 9.68 11.14
C ASN A 117 25.08 10.63 11.92
N ILE A 118 25.39 10.31 13.18
CA ILE A 118 26.15 11.17 14.10
C ILE A 118 27.52 10.56 14.42
N ASP A 119 27.60 9.23 14.44
CA ASP A 119 28.79 8.48 14.82
C ASP A 119 29.37 7.73 13.62
N SER A 120 30.56 8.15 13.20
CA SER A 120 31.26 7.58 12.04
C SER A 120 31.71 6.13 12.22
N PHE A 121 31.99 5.69 13.46
CA PHE A 121 32.34 4.30 13.73
C PHE A 121 31.12 3.40 13.52
N ILE A 122 29.98 3.81 14.08
CA ILE A 122 28.70 3.12 13.91
C ILE A 122 28.30 3.10 12.44
N LYS A 123 28.48 4.23 11.73
CA LYS A 123 28.23 4.34 10.30
C LYS A 123 29.04 3.35 9.49
N ASN A 124 30.36 3.36 9.66
CA ASN A 124 31.27 2.47 8.91
C ASN A 124 30.95 1.00 9.18
N ARG A 125 30.62 0.65 10.43
CA ARG A 125 30.23 -0.72 10.77
C ARG A 125 28.91 -1.11 10.09
N LEU A 126 27.89 -0.25 10.17
CA LEU A 126 26.61 -0.49 9.53
C LEU A 126 26.75 -0.62 8.01
N GLU A 127 27.50 0.27 7.37
CA GLU A 127 27.79 0.25 5.93
C GLU A 127 28.40 -1.07 5.49
N ARG A 128 29.38 -1.60 6.23
CA ARG A 128 29.96 -2.92 5.94
C ARG A 128 28.97 -4.06 6.06
N ARG A 129 28.02 -3.99 7.00
CA ARG A 129 26.99 -5.03 7.19
C ARG A 129 25.96 -4.99 6.05
N ILE A 130 25.48 -3.81 5.69
CA ILE A 130 24.47 -3.69 4.63
C ILE A 130 25.05 -3.91 3.22
N ALA A 131 26.34 -3.66 3.02
CA ALA A 131 27.00 -3.87 1.73
C ALA A 131 26.97 -5.34 1.27
N VAL A 132 26.94 -6.30 2.19
CA VAL A 132 26.82 -7.74 1.89
C VAL A 132 25.52 -8.04 1.13
N TYR A 133 24.49 -7.23 1.33
CA TYR A 133 23.19 -7.34 0.68
C TYR A 133 23.04 -6.39 -0.52
N GLY A 134 24.11 -5.71 -0.93
CA GLY A 134 24.05 -4.71 -2.01
C GLY A 134 23.27 -3.44 -1.65
N ILE A 135 22.99 -3.19 -0.37
CA ILE A 135 22.18 -2.05 0.09
C ILE A 135 23.08 -0.89 0.49
N SER A 136 22.74 0.32 0.05
CA SER A 136 23.36 1.57 0.51
C SER A 136 22.62 2.19 1.71
N ILE A 137 23.31 3.02 2.50
CA ILE A 137 22.68 3.79 3.59
C ILE A 137 21.51 4.64 3.08
N ARG A 138 21.63 5.21 1.87
CA ARG A 138 20.55 6.01 1.28
C ARG A 138 19.28 5.18 1.06
N GLN A 139 19.41 3.98 0.51
CA GLN A 139 18.28 3.06 0.31
C GLN A 139 17.66 2.63 1.65
N LEU A 140 18.52 2.34 2.64
CA LEU A 140 18.09 2.02 4.01
C LEU A 140 17.23 3.14 4.62
N THR A 141 17.66 4.39 4.47
CA THR A 141 16.93 5.57 4.96
C THR A 141 15.56 5.71 4.30
N LEU A 142 15.44 5.45 2.99
CA LEU A 142 14.15 5.50 2.28
C LEU A 142 13.16 4.47 2.85
N LEU A 143 13.61 3.26 3.12
CA LEU A 143 12.77 2.19 3.69
C LEU A 143 12.34 2.51 5.14
N ILE A 144 13.20 3.17 5.92
CA ILE A 144 12.87 3.69 7.25
C ILE A 144 11.78 4.75 7.17
N HIS A 145 11.90 5.71 6.27
CA HIS A 145 10.88 6.74 6.09
C HIS A 145 9.54 6.14 5.67
N PHE A 146 9.54 5.18 4.73
CA PHE A 146 8.32 4.49 4.32
C PHE A 146 7.63 3.79 5.50
N LYS A 147 8.37 2.96 6.25
CA LYS A 147 7.82 2.23 7.40
C LYS A 147 7.30 3.18 8.47
N ASN A 148 8.02 4.27 8.77
CA ASN A 148 7.59 5.27 9.74
C ASN A 148 6.31 6.01 9.29
N ALA A 149 6.23 6.42 8.03
CA ALA A 149 5.05 7.07 7.47
C ALA A 149 3.83 6.15 7.48
N ARG A 150 4.01 4.86 7.16
CA ARG A 150 2.97 3.83 7.29
C ARG A 150 2.57 3.63 8.74
N ASN A 151 3.51 3.46 9.66
CA ASN A 151 3.23 3.25 11.08
C ASN A 151 2.46 4.41 11.69
N ALA A 152 2.78 5.66 11.32
CA ALA A 152 2.00 6.84 11.72
C ALA A 152 0.55 6.81 11.21
N ARG A 153 0.30 6.19 10.04
CA ARG A 153 -1.06 6.01 9.48
C ARG A 153 -1.82 4.83 10.10
N VAL A 154 -1.12 3.72 10.40
CA VAL A 154 -1.73 2.46 10.86
C VAL A 154 -1.95 2.42 12.38
N HIS A 155 -1.04 2.98 13.19
CA HIS A 155 -1.23 3.10 14.65
C HIS A 155 -2.27 4.16 15.05
N ASN A 156 -3.01 4.65 14.07
CA ASN A 156 -4.30 5.30 14.25
C ASN A 156 -5.39 4.20 14.33
N GLU A 157 -5.45 3.49 15.48
CA GLU A 157 -6.42 2.48 16.00
C GLU A 157 -7.24 1.53 15.07
N ARG A 158 -7.17 1.61 13.74
CA ARG A 158 -8.24 1.09 12.86
C ARG A 158 -7.87 -0.09 11.95
N TRP A 159 -6.64 -0.61 11.92
CA TRP A 159 -6.23 -1.58 10.86
C TRP A 159 -5.18 -2.63 11.29
N ASN A 160 -5.51 -3.93 11.25
CA ASN A 160 -4.62 -5.06 11.60
C ASN A 160 -4.50 -6.14 10.48
N PHE A 161 -3.45 -6.97 10.55
CA PHE A 161 -2.97 -7.96 9.56
C PHE A 161 -3.71 -9.33 9.58
N ASN A 162 -3.64 -10.12 8.50
CA ASN A 162 -4.31 -11.43 8.35
C ASN A 162 -3.31 -12.63 8.27
N PRO A 163 -3.32 -13.56 9.24
CA PRO A 163 -2.37 -14.67 9.33
C PRO A 163 -2.61 -15.86 8.38
N ASN A 164 -3.64 -15.82 7.52
CA ASN A 164 -4.13 -17.01 6.79
C ASN A 164 -3.64 -17.15 5.33
N VAL A 165 -2.66 -16.36 4.86
CA VAL A 165 -2.17 -16.41 3.46
C VAL A 165 -0.77 -17.02 3.40
N SER A 166 -0.49 -17.89 2.41
CA SER A 166 0.84 -18.53 2.27
C SER A 166 1.95 -17.52 1.90
N MET A 167 3.17 -17.75 2.39
CA MET A 167 4.29 -16.81 2.22
C MET A 167 4.69 -16.57 0.76
N LEU A 168 4.59 -17.58 -0.11
CA LEU A 168 4.94 -17.46 -1.53
C LEU A 168 3.96 -16.52 -2.27
N ASN A 169 2.67 -16.61 -1.94
CA ASN A 169 1.65 -15.74 -2.53
C ASN A 169 1.78 -14.30 -2.00
N GLN A 170 2.13 -14.13 -0.73
CA GLN A 170 2.42 -12.80 -0.19
C GLN A 170 3.67 -12.14 -0.82
N LYS A 171 4.70 -12.92 -1.19
CA LYS A 171 5.90 -12.45 -1.91
C LYS A 171 5.55 -11.95 -3.31
N GLN A 172 4.81 -12.75 -4.09
CA GLN A 172 4.43 -12.38 -5.45
C GLN A 172 3.48 -11.17 -5.47
N ASP A 173 2.50 -11.15 -4.56
CA ASP A 173 1.58 -10.02 -4.42
C ASP A 173 2.31 -8.72 -4.03
N ALA A 174 3.31 -8.79 -3.15
CA ALA A 174 4.08 -7.60 -2.75
C ALA A 174 4.92 -7.03 -3.91
N LEU A 175 5.49 -7.89 -4.75
CA LEU A 175 6.26 -7.50 -5.93
C LEU A 175 5.36 -6.92 -7.03
N ASP A 176 4.23 -7.57 -7.33
CA ASP A 176 3.26 -7.09 -8.31
C ASP A 176 2.65 -5.72 -7.89
N MET A 177 2.53 -5.49 -6.57
CA MET A 177 2.02 -4.24 -6.03
C MET A 177 3.05 -3.09 -6.03
N LEU A 178 4.35 -3.37 -6.12
CA LEU A 178 5.38 -2.33 -6.27
C LEU A 178 5.09 -1.42 -7.48
N HIS A 179 4.62 -2.01 -8.58
CA HIS A 179 4.24 -1.31 -9.80
C HIS A 179 3.00 -0.40 -9.65
N THR A 180 2.25 -0.52 -8.54
CA THR A 180 1.02 0.27 -8.29
C THR A 180 1.23 1.46 -7.35
N ILE A 181 2.38 1.55 -6.68
CA ILE A 181 2.71 2.63 -5.74
C ILE A 181 3.70 3.56 -6.45
N ARG A 182 3.36 4.84 -6.66
CA ARG A 182 4.32 5.81 -7.21
C ARG A 182 5.44 6.06 -6.20
N GLN A 183 6.55 5.35 -6.33
CA GLN A 183 7.78 5.55 -5.57
C GLN A 183 8.95 5.86 -6.52
N SER A 184 10.08 6.29 -5.96
CA SER A 184 11.29 6.49 -6.77
C SER A 184 11.87 5.15 -7.20
N ARG A 185 12.46 5.07 -8.40
CA ARG A 185 13.19 3.88 -8.87
C ARG A 185 14.19 3.29 -7.85
N ALA A 186 14.90 4.15 -7.10
CA ALA A 186 15.84 3.72 -6.07
C ALA A 186 15.17 3.03 -4.85
N PHE A 187 13.88 3.30 -4.63
CA PHE A 187 13.06 2.60 -3.63
C PHE A 187 12.67 1.23 -4.16
N ASP A 188 12.26 1.15 -5.42
CA ASP A 188 11.84 -0.10 -6.06
C ASP A 188 12.99 -1.11 -6.06
N GLU A 189 14.18 -0.70 -6.52
CA GLU A 189 15.41 -1.51 -6.50
C GLU A 189 15.79 -1.96 -5.08
N ALA A 190 15.58 -1.11 -4.07
CA ALA A 190 15.87 -1.46 -2.68
C ALA A 190 14.86 -2.46 -2.10
N PHE A 191 13.59 -2.35 -2.48
CA PHE A 191 12.55 -3.24 -2.01
C PHE A 191 12.67 -4.65 -2.61
N GLU A 192 13.01 -4.75 -3.89
CA GLU A 192 13.30 -6.03 -4.55
C GLU A 192 14.42 -6.79 -3.83
N LEU A 193 15.53 -6.11 -3.50
CA LEU A 193 16.63 -6.70 -2.72
C LEU A 193 16.17 -7.23 -1.35
N TYR A 194 15.32 -6.48 -0.64
CA TYR A 194 14.78 -6.89 0.66
C TYR A 194 13.91 -8.14 0.54
N THR A 195 13.06 -8.20 -0.49
CA THR A 195 12.21 -9.38 -0.71
C THR A 195 13.03 -10.63 -1.04
N PHE A 196 14.13 -10.48 -1.79
CA PHE A 196 15.03 -11.60 -2.07
C PHE A 196 15.66 -12.14 -0.78
N CYS A 197 16.28 -11.28 0.04
CA CYS A 197 16.97 -11.69 1.27
C CYS A 197 16.05 -12.22 2.39
N VAL A 198 14.77 -11.88 2.36
CA VAL A 198 13.81 -12.33 3.40
C VAL A 198 13.20 -13.69 3.05
N TYR A 199 13.10 -14.02 1.77
CA TYR A 199 12.35 -15.18 1.29
C TYR A 199 13.20 -16.26 0.59
N GLU A 200 14.52 -16.09 0.55
CA GLU A 200 15.53 -17.09 0.15
C GLU A 200 16.59 -17.24 1.24
#